data_AF-A0A1A7QJW3-F1
#
_entry.id   AF-A0A1A7QJW3-F1
#
_cell.length_a   1.000
_cell.length_b   1.000
_cell.length_c   1.000
_cell.angle_alpha   90.00
_cell.angle_beta   90.00
_cell.angle_gamma   90.00
#
_symmetry.space_group_name_H-M   'P 1'
#
loop_
_entity.id
_entity.type
_entity.pdbx_description
1 polymer ?
#
loop_
_entity_poly.entity_id
_entity_poly.type
_entity_poly.pdbx_seq_one_letter_code
_entity_poly.pdbx_strand_id
1 'polypeptide(L)' 'MILRELGIFVLAFVAFGSAVAAYLAAFHGEAPLKEILSTAFAAVIGLYVGRFVERRLING' A
#
# COMPACT_ATOMS: atom_id res chain seq x y z
N MET A 1 -15.77 0.35 13.89
CA MET A 1 -15.20 1.26 12.87
C MET A 1 -13.69 1.26 12.99
N ILE A 2 -13.07 1.87 14.01
CA ILE A 2 -11.61 1.98 14.09
C ILE A 2 -10.81 0.66 13.94
N LEU A 3 -11.25 -0.43 14.57
CA LEU A 3 -10.55 -1.72 14.49
C LEU A 3 -10.59 -2.35 13.10
N ARG A 4 -11.71 -2.21 12.38
CA ARG A 4 -11.86 -2.71 11.01
C ARG A 4 -10.98 -1.90 10.06
N GLU A 5 -10.95 -0.58 10.23
CA GLU A 5 -10.17 0.32 9.38
C GLU A 5 -8.66 0.10 9.59
N LEU A 6 -8.23 -0.13 10.85
CA LEU A 6 -6.88 -0.59 11.17
C LEU A 6 -6.56 -1.95 10.53
N GLY A 7 -7.49 -2.92 10.61
CA GLY A 7 -7.31 -4.22 9.97
C GLY A 7 -7.13 -4.12 8.45
N ILE A 8 -7.93 -3.28 7.79
CA ILE A 8 -7.80 -3.02 6.35
C ILE A 8 -6.45 -2.36 6.03
N PHE A 9 -6.02 -1.40 6.85
CA PHE A 9 -4.72 -0.75 6.68
C PHE A 9 -3.58 -1.77 6.75
N VAL A 10 -3.56 -2.62 7.79
CA VAL A 10 -2.53 -3.65 7.97
C VAL A 10 -2.56 -4.65 6.83
N LEU A 11 -3.73 -5.16 6.43
CA LEU A 11 -3.85 -6.10 5.32
C LEU A 11 -3.37 -5.50 3.99
N ALA A 12 -3.75 -4.26 3.69
CA ALA A 12 -3.29 -3.57 2.49
C ALA A 12 -1.76 -3.37 2.52
N PHE A 13 -1.22 -2.95 3.66
CA PHE A 13 0.22 -2.74 3.82
C PHE A 13 1.01 -4.03 3.65
N VAL A 14 0.55 -5.14 4.24
CA VAL A 14 1.17 -6.47 4.07
C VAL A 14 1.07 -6.91 2.61
N ALA A 15 -0.09 -6.78 1.98
CA ALA A 15 -0.27 -7.16 0.58
C ALA A 15 0.67 -6.39 -0.36
N PHE A 16 0.75 -5.07 -0.21
CA PHE A 16 1.69 -4.26 -1.00
C PHE A 16 3.14 -4.57 -0.66
N GLY A 17 3.48 -4.76 0.62
CA GLY A 17 4.83 -5.14 1.04
C GLY A 17 5.28 -6.46 0.42
N SER A 18 4.42 -7.47 0.44
CA SER A 18 4.67 -8.76 -0.20
C SER A 18 4.84 -8.62 -1.71
N ALA A 19 3.99 -7.83 -2.38
CA ALA A 19 4.09 -7.60 -3.82
C ALA A 19 5.39 -6.88 -4.21
N VAL A 20 5.76 -5.83 -3.47
CA VAL A 20 7.01 -5.08 -3.70
C VAL A 20 8.23 -5.96 -3.43
N ALA A 21 8.23 -6.73 -2.32
CA ALA A 21 9.31 -7.65 -2.01
C ALA A 21 9.48 -8.73 -3.09
N ALA A 22 8.37 -9.32 -3.56
CA ALA A 22 8.39 -10.31 -4.63
C ALA A 22 8.90 -9.71 -5.95
N TYR A 23 8.47 -8.50 -6.30
CA TYR A 23 8.94 -7.80 -7.48
C TYR A 23 10.45 -7.51 -7.41
N LEU A 24 10.92 -6.98 -6.29
CA LEU A 24 12.35 -6.67 -6.12
C LEU A 24 13.20 -7.95 -6.10
N ALA A 25 12.74 -9.00 -5.43
CA ALA A 25 13.42 -10.30 -5.44
C ALA A 25 13.50 -10.90 -6.84
N ALA A 26 12.45 -10.76 -7.66
CA ALA A 26 12.41 -11.31 -9.01
C ALA A 26 13.27 -10.52 -10.03
N PHE A 27 13.39 -9.19 -9.87
CA PHE A 27 13.93 -8.32 -10.92
C PHE A 27 15.13 -7.45 -10.51
N HIS A 28 15.37 -7.25 -9.21
CA HIS A 28 16.37 -6.32 -8.70
C HIS A 28 17.36 -6.95 -7.69
N GLY A 29 17.15 -8.22 -7.30
CA GLY A 29 18.03 -8.93 -6.36
C GLY A 29 17.79 -8.52 -4.90
N GLU A 30 18.85 -8.41 -4.10
CA GLU A 30 18.74 -7.94 -2.72
C GLU A 30 18.34 -6.46 -2.69
N ALA A 31 17.19 -6.20 -2.07
CA ALA A 31 16.70 -4.85 -1.82
C ALA A 31 16.65 -4.57 -0.31
N PRO A 32 17.02 -3.35 0.12
CA PRO A 32 16.96 -3.00 1.53
C PRO A 32 15.51 -2.97 2.02
N LEU A 33 15.30 -3.46 3.25
CA LEU A 33 13.96 -3.51 3.88
C LEU A 33 13.27 -2.14 3.88
N LYS A 34 14.05 -1.06 4.02
CA LYS A 34 13.56 0.32 3.94
C LYS A 34 12.81 0.59 2.64
N GLU A 35 13.34 0.17 1.50
CA GLU A 35 12.72 0.42 0.19
C GLU A 35 11.41 -0.34 0.03
N ILE A 36 11.36 -1.59 0.49
CA ILE A 36 10.14 -2.41 0.48
C ILE A 36 9.05 -1.72 1.32
N LEU A 37 9.37 -1.37 2.56
CA LEU A 37 8.39 -0.80 3.49
C LEU A 37 7.97 0.62 3.09
N SER A 38 8.89 1.48 2.62
CA SER A 38 8.55 2.84 2.18
C SER A 38 7.69 2.82 0.92
N THR A 39 7.97 1.91 -0.02
CA THR A 39 7.18 1.77 -1.25
C THR A 39 5.79 1.23 -0.93
N ALA A 40 5.70 0.20 -0.08
CA ALA A 40 4.42 -0.32 0.38
C ALA A 40 3.60 0.74 1.12
N PHE A 41 4.23 1.55 1.97
CA PHE A 41 3.57 2.65 2.67
C PHE A 41 3.01 3.68 1.68
N ALA A 42 3.81 4.10 0.70
CA ALA A 42 3.37 5.05 -0.33
C ALA A 42 2.20 4.49 -1.15
N ALA A 43 2.22 3.20 -1.49
CA ALA A 43 1.11 2.54 -2.19
C ALA A 43 -0.19 2.54 -1.36
N VAL A 44 -0.11 2.26 -0.06
CA VAL A 44 -1.26 2.34 0.85
C VAL A 44 -1.81 3.75 0.92
N ILE A 45 -0.96 4.77 1.10
CA ILE A 45 -1.40 6.18 1.10
C ILE A 45 -2.08 6.52 -0.24
N GLY A 46 -1.49 6.12 -1.37
CA GLY A 46 -2.06 6.30 -2.70
C GLY A 46 -3.45 5.67 -2.84
N LEU A 47 -3.66 4.47 -2.28
CA LEU A 47 -4.98 3.82 -2.24
C LEU A 47 -6.03 4.65 -1.47
N TYR A 48 -5.68 5.19 -0.30
CA TYR A 48 -6.60 6.01 0.49
C TYR A 48 -6.90 7.35 -0.20
N VAL A 49 -5.86 8.01 -0.73
CA VAL A 49 -6.02 9.26 -1.48
C VAL A 49 -6.85 9.04 -2.73
N GLY A 50 -6.58 7.98 -3.49
CA GLY A 50 -7.34 7.62 -4.69
C GLY A 50 -8.82 7.40 -4.39
N ARG A 51 -9.14 6.66 -3.32
CA ARG A 51 -10.53 6.49 -2.86
C ARG A 51 -11.19 7.78 -2.41
N PHE A 52 -10.43 8.67 -1.77
CA PHE A 52 -10.95 9.99 -1.39
C PHE A 52 -11.30 10.82 -2.64
N VAL A 53 -10.41 10.86 -3.62
CA VAL A 53 -10.64 11.56 -4.89
C VAL A 53 -11.80 10.94 -5.66
N GLU A 54 -11.83 9.61 -5.82
CA GLU A 54 -12.93 8.87 -6.46
C GLU A 54 -14.28 9.25 -5.86
N ARG A 55 -14.39 9.28 -4.53
CA ARG A 55 -15.62 9.68 -3.83
C ARG A 55 -15.98 11.14 -4.06
N ARG A 56 -15.01 12.04 -4.21
CA ARG A 56 -15.30 13.45 -4.53
C ARG A 56 -15.82 13.56 -5.96
N LEU A 57 -15.16 12.92 -6.91
CA LEU A 57 -15.56 12.96 -8.33
C LEU A 57 -16.95 12.36 -8.58
N ILE A 58 -17.31 11.29 -7.88
CA ILE A 58 -18.64 10.67 -8.01
C ILE A 58 -19.76 11.56 -7.41
N ASN A 59 -19.44 12.40 -6.42
CA ASN A 59 -20.44 13.17 -5.67
C ASN A 59 -20.59 14.64 -6.12
N GLY A 60 -19.87 15.08 -7.16
CA GLY A 60 -19.91 16.46 -7.68
C GLY A 60 -18.89 17.38 -7.05
#